data_AF-A0A924VEK0-F1
#
_entry.id   AF-A0A924VEK0-F1
#
_cell.length_a   1.000
_cell.length_b   1.000
_cell.length_c   1.000
_cell.angle_alpha   90.00
_cell.angle_beta   90.00
_cell.angle_gamma   90.00
#
_symmetry.space_group_name_H-M   'P 1'
#
loop_
_entity.id
_entity.type
_entity.pdbx_description
1 polymer ?
#
loop_
_entity_poly.entity_id
_entity_poly.type
_entity_poly.pdbx_seq_one_letter_code
_entity_poly.pdbx_strand_id
1 'polypeptide(L)'
;MARLNLLEETRFEKLPVTVYPNTDIASRKVARRISDLIQKKSKNGEQAILGLATGVTPIGVYKELVRIHKEENVSFKNVITFNLDEYFPMKPTSSQSYVSFMKENLFDHIDIDMANVHIPDGTLDIETIPAFCLDYEKKITNLGGLDLQILGIGRTGHIGFNEPGSAPNSGTRLVTLDDLTRRDASRDFGGKQNVPTKAITMGIGTIFKAREIILMAWNTKKASIIKKAVEGEISSDVPATYLQLSDNVEFVLDQDAASDLTRFNTPWLVKDCVWDSPMIKKAVIWLANHLDKPILKLTEEDYNNNGMAELATEKGPVYNINIDIFNKIQHTITGWPGGKPDADDSQRPERSNPDKKRVIIFSPHPDDDVISMGGTFIRLVDQGHDVHVAYQTSGNTAVWDDDALRFVEFARDFSKS
;
A
#
# COMPACT_ATOMS: atom_id res chain seq x y z
N MET A 1 21.91 18.21 1.17
CA MET A 1 21.37 19.43 0.52
C MET A 1 19.96 19.11 0.08
N ALA A 2 18.99 20.01 0.25
CA ALA A 2 17.66 19.80 -0.32
C ALA A 2 17.80 19.67 -1.84
N ARG A 3 17.30 18.56 -2.42
CA ARG A 3 17.36 18.31 -3.86
C ARG A 3 16.56 19.40 -4.57
N LEU A 4 17.14 20.02 -5.60
CA LEU A 4 16.46 21.03 -6.40
C LEU A 4 15.30 20.33 -7.15
N ASN A 5 14.06 20.60 -6.75
CA ASN A 5 12.89 20.06 -7.40
C ASN A 5 12.57 20.95 -8.61
N LEU A 6 12.84 20.44 -9.81
CA LEU A 6 12.70 21.20 -11.06
C LEU A 6 11.26 21.28 -11.56
N LEU A 7 10.37 20.45 -11.02
CA LEU A 7 8.95 20.40 -11.40
C LEU A 7 8.11 20.92 -10.25
N GLU A 8 7.34 21.98 -10.52
CA GLU A 8 6.43 22.57 -9.53
C GLU A 8 5.38 21.56 -9.04
N GLU A 9 4.93 20.67 -9.93
CA GLU A 9 3.96 19.61 -9.61
C GLU A 9 4.41 18.69 -8.48
N THR A 10 5.72 18.46 -8.34
CA THR A 10 6.28 17.55 -7.35
C THR A 10 6.87 18.28 -6.15
N ARG A 11 6.65 19.59 -5.98
CA ARG A 11 7.36 20.42 -4.98
C ARG A 11 7.29 19.94 -3.53
N PHE A 12 6.25 19.19 -3.15
CA PHE A 12 6.12 18.60 -1.81
C PHE A 12 6.80 17.23 -1.69
N GLU A 13 7.11 16.57 -2.82
CA GLU A 13 7.83 15.31 -2.84
C GLU A 13 9.32 15.57 -2.53
N LYS A 14 9.79 15.03 -1.42
CA LYS A 14 11.20 15.11 -0.99
C LYS A 14 12.08 14.02 -1.62
N LEU A 15 11.45 13.11 -2.37
CA LEU A 15 12.05 11.93 -2.99
C LEU A 15 11.54 11.77 -4.44
N PRO A 16 12.32 11.18 -5.35
CA PRO A 16 11.83 10.82 -6.68
C PRO A 16 10.71 9.80 -6.59
N VAL A 17 9.57 10.11 -7.22
CA VAL A 17 8.43 9.21 -7.32
C VAL A 17 8.01 9.01 -8.76
N THR A 18 8.08 7.76 -9.21
CA THR A 18 7.56 7.33 -10.51
C THR A 18 6.27 6.55 -10.31
N VAL A 19 5.21 7.02 -10.97
CA VAL A 19 3.87 6.42 -10.87
C VAL A 19 3.51 5.72 -12.17
N TYR A 20 3.07 4.48 -12.06
CA TYR A 20 2.65 3.65 -13.19
C TYR A 20 1.14 3.40 -13.17
N PRO A 21 0.51 3.16 -14.33
CA PRO A 21 -0.94 2.89 -14.40
C PRO A 21 -1.36 1.64 -13.62
N ASN A 22 -0.49 0.63 -13.52
CA ASN A 22 -0.75 -0.58 -12.77
C ASN A 22 0.55 -1.26 -12.31
N THR A 23 0.41 -2.23 -11.42
CA THR A 23 1.50 -2.99 -10.80
C THR A 23 2.29 -3.82 -11.80
N ASP A 24 1.68 -4.30 -12.89
CA ASP A 24 2.34 -5.16 -13.87
C ASP A 24 3.37 -4.37 -14.68
N ILE A 25 2.99 -3.18 -15.16
CA ILE A 25 3.91 -2.29 -15.90
C ILE A 25 5.06 -1.86 -14.98
N ALA A 26 4.75 -1.45 -13.74
CA ALA A 26 5.76 -1.07 -12.75
C ALA A 26 6.75 -2.22 -12.51
N SER A 27 6.24 -3.43 -12.25
CA SER A 27 7.05 -4.62 -11.99
C SER A 27 7.96 -4.96 -13.16
N ARG A 28 7.46 -4.85 -14.40
CA ARG A 28 8.28 -5.09 -15.61
C ARG A 28 9.41 -4.08 -15.75
N LYS A 29 9.17 -2.82 -15.42
CA LYS A 29 10.20 -1.77 -15.47
C LYS A 29 11.29 -1.99 -14.41
N VAL A 30 10.91 -2.36 -13.19
CA VAL A 30 11.87 -2.71 -12.13
C VAL A 30 12.67 -3.96 -12.51
N ALA A 31 12.02 -5.02 -12.98
CA ALA A 31 12.68 -6.25 -13.44
C ALA A 31 13.65 -5.97 -14.59
N ARG A 32 13.27 -5.12 -15.54
CA ARG A 32 14.15 -4.69 -16.63
C ARG A 32 15.39 -3.97 -16.11
N ARG A 33 15.24 -3.06 -15.15
CA ARG A 33 16.38 -2.34 -14.54
C ARG A 33 17.36 -3.29 -13.83
N ILE A 34 16.83 -4.27 -13.10
CA ILE A 34 17.65 -5.33 -12.47
C ILE A 34 18.37 -6.15 -13.56
N SER A 35 17.66 -6.57 -14.62
CA SER A 35 18.25 -7.33 -15.72
C SER A 35 19.34 -6.56 -16.45
N ASP A 36 19.13 -5.27 -16.73
CA ASP A 36 20.11 -4.41 -17.39
C ASP A 36 21.36 -4.22 -16.52
N LEU A 37 21.20 -4.11 -15.19
CA LEU A 37 22.31 -4.08 -14.24
C LEU A 37 23.11 -5.40 -14.27
N ILE A 38 22.42 -6.55 -14.20
CA ILE A 38 23.06 -7.87 -14.27
C ILE A 38 23.86 -8.01 -15.56
N GLN A 39 23.27 -7.67 -16.70
CA GLN A 39 23.94 -7.75 -18.00
C GLN A 39 25.13 -6.79 -18.10
N LYS A 40 25.01 -5.57 -17.59
CA LYS A 40 26.09 -4.59 -17.58
C LYS A 40 27.28 -5.08 -16.74
N LYS A 41 27.01 -5.59 -15.53
CA LYS A 41 28.03 -6.15 -14.64
C LYS A 41 28.72 -7.36 -15.25
N SER A 42 27.93 -8.29 -15.79
CA SER A 42 28.44 -9.49 -16.46
C SER A 42 29.32 -9.16 -17.66
N LYS A 43 28.96 -8.16 -18.48
CA LYS A 43 29.81 -7.66 -19.59
C LYS A 43 31.16 -7.11 -19.12
N ASN A 44 31.21 -6.56 -17.91
CA ASN A 44 32.45 -6.06 -17.31
C ASN A 44 33.24 -7.14 -16.54
N GLY A 45 32.76 -8.39 -16.52
CA GLY A 45 33.35 -9.45 -15.69
C GLY A 45 33.14 -9.24 -14.19
N GLU A 46 32.19 -8.40 -13.79
CA GLU A 46 31.85 -8.11 -12.40
C GLU A 46 30.63 -8.93 -11.96
N GLN A 47 30.55 -9.19 -10.66
CA GLN A 47 29.33 -9.74 -10.04
C GLN A 47 28.31 -8.62 -9.82
N ALA A 48 27.03 -8.92 -10.03
CA ALA A 48 25.92 -8.03 -9.67
C ALA A 48 25.45 -8.36 -8.25
N ILE A 49 25.52 -7.40 -7.34
CA ILE A 49 25.21 -7.60 -5.92
C ILE A 49 23.84 -6.99 -5.62
N LEU A 50 22.85 -7.81 -5.36
CA LEU A 50 21.44 -7.41 -5.26
C LEU A 50 20.90 -7.58 -3.83
N GLY A 51 20.25 -6.54 -3.33
CA GLY A 51 19.43 -6.58 -2.13
C GLY A 51 17.97 -6.90 -2.49
N LEU A 52 17.40 -7.96 -1.92
CA LEU A 52 16.08 -8.47 -2.25
C LEU A 52 15.10 -8.36 -1.07
N ALA A 53 13.83 -8.09 -1.40
CA ALA A 53 12.73 -8.00 -0.45
C ALA A 53 11.75 -9.17 -0.60
N THR A 54 10.96 -9.45 0.42
CA THR A 54 9.89 -10.45 0.38
C THR A 54 8.50 -9.80 0.43
N GLY A 55 7.46 -10.63 0.53
CA GLY A 55 6.06 -10.19 0.58
C GLY A 55 5.42 -10.05 -0.80
N VAL A 56 4.16 -9.60 -0.83
CA VAL A 56 3.35 -9.60 -2.05
C VAL A 56 3.87 -8.62 -3.11
N THR A 57 4.40 -7.47 -2.70
CA THR A 57 4.86 -6.39 -3.58
C THR A 57 5.87 -6.85 -4.65
N PRO A 58 6.99 -7.51 -4.31
CA PRO A 58 8.01 -7.91 -5.29
C PRO A 58 7.65 -9.13 -6.14
N ILE A 59 6.55 -9.86 -5.88
CA ILE A 59 6.20 -11.09 -6.64
C ILE A 59 6.11 -10.82 -8.15
N GLY A 60 5.52 -9.69 -8.55
CA GLY A 60 5.43 -9.29 -9.96
C GLY A 60 6.80 -9.11 -10.62
N VAL A 61 7.76 -8.53 -9.87
CA VAL A 61 9.14 -8.35 -10.33
C VAL A 61 9.83 -9.71 -10.50
N TYR A 62 9.68 -10.61 -9.52
CA TYR A 62 10.28 -11.94 -9.60
C TYR A 62 9.73 -12.77 -10.76
N LYS A 63 8.42 -12.76 -10.98
CA LYS A 63 7.79 -13.42 -12.13
C LYS A 63 8.36 -12.91 -13.45
N GLU A 64 8.56 -11.60 -13.58
CA GLU A 64 9.15 -11.03 -14.78
C GLU A 64 10.65 -11.36 -14.92
N LEU A 65 11.42 -11.37 -13.84
CA LEU A 65 12.83 -11.81 -13.89
C LEU A 65 12.95 -13.26 -14.34
N VAL A 66 12.06 -14.14 -13.87
CA VAL A 66 11.97 -15.53 -14.33
C VAL A 66 11.61 -15.60 -15.81
N ARG A 67 10.68 -14.77 -16.28
CA ARG A 67 10.34 -14.67 -17.72
C ARG A 67 11.56 -14.22 -18.53
N ILE A 68 12.23 -13.15 -18.12
CA ILE A 68 13.43 -12.61 -18.77
C ILE A 68 14.55 -13.67 -18.82
N HIS A 69 14.73 -14.45 -17.75
CA HIS A 69 15.68 -15.57 -17.76
C HIS A 69 15.34 -16.59 -18.84
N LYS A 70 14.10 -17.07 -18.85
CA LYS A 70 13.63 -18.17 -19.72
C LYS A 70 13.49 -17.76 -21.18
N GLU A 71 13.07 -16.53 -21.46
CA GLU A 71 12.73 -16.07 -22.81
C GLU A 71 13.82 -15.19 -23.43
N GLU A 72 14.57 -14.43 -22.64
CA GLU A 72 15.61 -13.49 -23.11
C GLU A 72 17.04 -13.97 -22.81
N ASN A 73 17.21 -15.16 -22.21
CA ASN A 73 18.49 -15.80 -21.90
C ASN A 73 19.43 -14.97 -21.00
N VAL A 74 18.87 -14.18 -20.07
CA VAL A 74 19.67 -13.46 -19.06
C VAL A 74 20.07 -14.43 -17.96
N SER A 75 21.38 -14.62 -17.75
CA SER A 75 21.92 -15.53 -16.73
C SER A 75 22.12 -14.83 -15.39
N PHE A 76 21.81 -15.55 -14.31
CA PHE A 76 21.98 -15.16 -12.91
C PHE A 76 23.21 -15.81 -12.25
N LYS A 77 24.06 -16.51 -13.01
CA LYS A 77 25.28 -17.15 -12.48
C LYS A 77 26.26 -16.16 -11.83
N ASN A 78 26.29 -14.92 -12.33
CA ASN A 78 27.15 -13.84 -11.84
C ASN A 78 26.40 -12.89 -10.88
N VAL A 79 25.38 -13.40 -10.17
CA VAL A 79 24.57 -12.63 -9.24
C VAL A 79 24.80 -13.14 -7.82
N ILE A 80 24.98 -12.20 -6.89
CA ILE A 80 25.01 -12.44 -5.45
C ILE A 80 23.84 -11.69 -4.82
N THR A 81 23.04 -12.36 -4.00
CA THR A 81 21.83 -11.78 -3.41
C THR A 81 21.88 -11.75 -1.89
N PHE A 82 21.40 -10.65 -1.30
CA PHE A 82 21.18 -10.49 0.13
C PHE A 82 19.72 -10.15 0.38
N ASN A 83 18.99 -10.99 1.11
CA ASN A 83 17.64 -10.66 1.55
C ASN A 83 17.66 -9.72 2.76
N LEU A 84 16.60 -8.92 2.89
CA LEU A 84 16.44 -7.98 4.00
C LEU A 84 16.31 -8.68 5.35
N ASP A 85 15.58 -9.79 5.43
CA ASP A 85 15.13 -10.33 6.71
C ASP A 85 14.81 -11.83 6.67
N GLU A 86 14.63 -12.41 7.86
CA GLU A 86 13.98 -13.71 8.11
C GLU A 86 13.36 -13.68 9.51
N TYR A 87 12.24 -14.39 9.69
CA TYR A 87 11.60 -14.54 10.99
C TYR A 87 12.49 -15.29 12.00
N PHE A 88 12.29 -15.03 13.30
CA PHE A 88 13.04 -15.70 14.37
C PHE A 88 12.16 -16.17 15.53
N PRO A 89 12.22 -17.46 15.92
CA PRO A 89 12.85 -18.56 15.19
C PRO A 89 12.05 -18.93 13.94
N MET A 90 12.72 -19.40 12.89
CA MET A 90 12.09 -19.88 11.66
C MET A 90 12.91 -20.98 11.00
N LYS A 91 12.27 -22.10 10.68
CA LYS A 91 12.90 -23.17 9.89
C LYS A 91 12.85 -22.82 8.41
N PRO A 92 13.93 -23.05 7.63
CA PRO A 92 13.95 -22.73 6.20
C PRO A 92 12.92 -23.53 5.40
N THR A 93 12.46 -24.68 5.90
CA THR A 93 11.43 -25.52 5.26
C THR A 93 9.99 -25.12 5.62
N SER A 94 9.79 -24.15 6.51
CA SER A 94 8.45 -23.64 6.83
C SER A 94 7.84 -22.95 5.62
N SER A 95 6.53 -23.10 5.41
CA SER A 95 5.81 -22.39 4.32
C SER A 95 5.89 -20.87 4.45
N GLN A 96 6.01 -20.37 5.68
CA GLN A 96 6.09 -18.93 5.97
C GLN A 96 7.53 -18.41 6.06
N SER A 97 8.54 -19.27 5.84
CA SER A 97 9.93 -18.79 5.82
C SER A 97 10.20 -17.96 4.57
N TYR A 98 11.05 -16.96 4.71
CA TYR A 98 11.50 -16.17 3.57
C TYR A 98 12.45 -16.96 2.66
N VAL A 99 13.10 -18.01 3.19
CA VAL A 99 13.79 -19.02 2.36
C VAL A 99 12.82 -19.72 1.39
N SER A 100 11.69 -20.24 1.88
CA SER A 100 10.69 -20.92 1.04
C SER A 100 10.07 -19.94 0.05
N PHE A 101 9.71 -18.73 0.51
CA PHE A 101 9.16 -17.68 -0.34
C PHE A 101 10.08 -17.37 -1.53
N MET A 102 11.38 -17.17 -1.27
CA MET A 102 12.34 -16.81 -2.33
C MET A 102 12.60 -17.95 -3.30
N LYS A 103 12.63 -19.20 -2.82
CA LYS A 103 12.73 -20.38 -3.69
C LYS A 103 11.53 -20.50 -4.63
N GLU A 104 10.32 -20.43 -4.06
CA GLU A 104 9.08 -20.55 -4.80
C GLU A 104 8.93 -19.46 -5.88
N ASN A 105 9.29 -18.22 -5.55
CA ASN A 105 9.03 -17.08 -6.42
C ASN A 105 10.18 -16.74 -7.37
N LEU A 106 11.42 -17.13 -7.06
CA LEU A 106 12.60 -16.74 -7.85
C LEU A 106 13.63 -17.85 -8.00
N PHE A 107 14.27 -18.30 -6.91
CA PHE A 107 15.55 -19.02 -6.99
C PHE A 107 15.45 -20.41 -7.64
N ASP A 108 14.32 -21.11 -7.52
CA ASP A 108 14.15 -22.42 -8.18
C ASP A 108 13.88 -22.30 -9.70
N HIS A 109 13.74 -21.08 -10.21
CA HIS A 109 13.34 -20.80 -11.60
C HIS A 109 14.41 -20.08 -12.44
N ILE A 110 15.59 -19.82 -11.86
CA ILE A 110 16.73 -19.15 -12.49
C ILE A 110 18.03 -19.93 -12.27
N ASP A 111 19.08 -19.62 -13.02
CA ASP A 111 20.38 -20.30 -12.96
C ASP A 111 21.38 -19.67 -11.96
N ILE A 112 20.89 -19.14 -10.84
CA ILE A 112 21.74 -18.61 -9.77
C ILE A 112 22.45 -19.75 -9.00
N ASP A 113 23.70 -19.53 -8.61
CA ASP A 113 24.37 -20.43 -7.68
C ASP A 113 23.83 -20.20 -6.26
N MET A 114 23.32 -21.26 -5.62
CA MET A 114 22.80 -21.17 -4.26
C MET A 114 23.86 -20.76 -3.23
N ALA A 115 25.15 -20.96 -3.53
CA ALA A 115 26.24 -20.43 -2.70
C ALA A 115 26.31 -18.89 -2.70
N ASN A 116 25.70 -18.24 -3.69
CA ASN A 116 25.60 -16.78 -3.83
C ASN A 116 24.28 -16.21 -3.25
N VAL A 117 23.43 -17.06 -2.68
CA VAL A 117 22.17 -16.64 -2.04
C VAL A 117 22.38 -16.48 -0.55
N HIS A 118 22.07 -15.30 -0.01
CA HIS A 118 22.22 -14.98 1.41
C HIS A 118 20.90 -14.48 1.98
N ILE A 119 20.37 -15.23 2.94
CA ILE A 119 19.15 -14.91 3.71
C ILE A 119 19.51 -15.03 5.19
N PRO A 120 19.04 -14.13 6.07
CA PRO A 120 19.24 -14.28 7.51
C PRO A 120 18.80 -15.65 8.03
N ASP A 121 19.57 -16.25 8.94
CA ASP A 121 19.30 -17.62 9.42
C ASP A 121 18.43 -17.60 10.69
N GLY A 122 17.15 -17.92 10.50
CA GLY A 122 16.17 -18.02 11.58
C GLY A 122 16.33 -19.23 12.52
N THR A 123 17.31 -20.11 12.31
CA THR A 123 17.55 -21.32 13.11
C THR A 123 18.66 -21.18 14.15
N LEU A 124 19.37 -20.05 14.14
CA LEU A 124 20.51 -19.79 15.02
C LEU A 124 20.12 -19.75 16.50
N ASP A 125 21.07 -20.09 17.35
CA ASP A 125 20.95 -19.81 18.79
C ASP A 125 21.06 -18.30 19.03
N ILE A 126 20.27 -17.78 19.96
CA ILE A 126 20.12 -16.32 20.19
C ILE A 126 21.45 -15.65 20.52
N GLU A 127 22.37 -16.36 21.19
CA GLU A 127 23.70 -15.91 21.57
C GLU A 127 24.63 -15.71 20.36
N THR A 128 24.37 -16.42 19.25
CA THR A 128 25.21 -16.38 18.04
C THR A 128 24.75 -15.32 17.03
N ILE A 129 23.51 -14.83 17.16
CA ILE A 129 22.92 -13.86 16.24
C ILE A 129 23.76 -12.57 16.10
N PRO A 130 24.31 -11.96 17.17
CA PRO A 130 25.14 -10.77 17.01
C PRO A 130 26.36 -10.99 16.11
N ALA A 131 27.01 -12.15 16.22
CA ALA A 131 28.15 -12.51 15.37
C ALA A 131 27.71 -12.74 13.93
N PHE A 132 26.60 -13.47 13.72
CA PHE A 132 26.01 -13.67 12.40
C PHE A 132 25.68 -12.34 11.70
N CYS A 133 25.01 -11.42 12.39
CA CYS A 133 24.67 -10.11 11.87
C CYS A 133 25.91 -9.32 11.44
N LEU A 134 26.96 -9.35 12.26
CA LEU A 134 28.23 -8.68 11.93
C LEU A 134 28.89 -9.29 10.69
N ASP A 135 28.86 -10.61 10.54
CA ASP A 135 29.45 -11.29 9.40
C ASP A 135 28.62 -11.09 8.12
N TYR A 136 27.30 -10.95 8.24
CA TYR A 136 26.41 -10.55 7.15
C TYR A 136 26.80 -9.17 6.60
N GLU A 137 27.01 -8.18 7.49
CA GLU A 137 27.46 -6.84 7.14
C GLU A 137 28.85 -6.81 6.50
N LYS A 138 29.80 -7.57 7.07
CA LYS A 138 31.15 -7.70 6.50
C LYS A 138 31.10 -8.31 5.10
N LYS A 139 30.25 -9.30 4.87
CA LYS A 139 30.11 -9.95 3.56
C LYS A 139 29.66 -8.95 2.50
N ILE A 140 28.64 -8.14 2.81
CA ILE A 140 28.18 -7.06 1.93
C ILE A 140 29.31 -6.05 1.66
N THR A 141 30.03 -5.65 2.71
CA THR A 141 31.12 -4.67 2.61
C THR A 141 32.30 -5.19 1.79
N ASN A 142 32.70 -6.45 1.98
CA ASN A 142 33.80 -7.09 1.28
C ASN A 142 33.53 -7.28 -0.22
N LEU A 143 32.26 -7.36 -0.61
CA LEU A 143 31.83 -7.39 -2.01
C LEU A 143 31.74 -5.98 -2.64
N GLY A 144 31.99 -4.91 -1.87
CA GLY A 144 31.94 -3.53 -2.36
C GLY A 144 30.56 -2.87 -2.26
N GLY A 145 29.67 -3.43 -1.44
CA GLY A 145 28.31 -2.94 -1.20
C GLY A 145 27.27 -3.50 -2.18
N LEU A 146 26.00 -3.18 -1.93
CA LEU A 146 24.90 -3.57 -2.82
C LEU A 146 24.86 -2.65 -4.04
N ASP A 147 24.77 -3.22 -5.24
CA ASP A 147 24.57 -2.43 -6.46
C ASP A 147 23.14 -1.90 -6.57
N LEU A 148 22.15 -2.70 -6.14
CA LEU A 148 20.73 -2.32 -6.16
C LEU A 148 20.01 -3.02 -5.02
N GLN A 149 19.20 -2.28 -4.25
CA GLN A 149 18.32 -2.80 -3.20
C GLN A 149 16.87 -2.53 -3.57
N ILE A 150 16.05 -3.57 -3.70
CA ILE A 150 14.59 -3.41 -3.76
C ILE A 150 13.98 -3.46 -2.36
N LEU A 151 12.99 -2.61 -2.09
CA LEU A 151 12.30 -2.51 -0.82
C LEU A 151 10.79 -2.56 -1.04
N GLY A 152 10.06 -3.09 -0.06
CA GLY A 152 8.65 -2.81 0.14
C GLY A 152 8.45 -1.86 1.32
N ILE A 153 7.23 -1.34 1.49
CA ILE A 153 6.86 -0.53 2.66
C ILE A 153 5.68 -1.14 3.43
N GLY A 154 5.84 -1.25 4.75
CA GLY A 154 4.79 -1.64 5.68
C GLY A 154 3.73 -0.55 5.87
N ARG A 155 2.57 -0.89 6.45
CA ARG A 155 1.56 0.14 6.82
C ARG A 155 2.04 1.08 7.92
N THR A 156 3.00 0.64 8.73
CA THR A 156 3.72 1.45 9.73
C THR A 156 4.85 2.28 9.12
N GLY A 157 5.15 2.11 7.83
CA GLY A 157 6.30 2.77 7.19
C GLY A 157 7.63 2.07 7.45
N HIS A 158 7.62 0.84 7.98
CA HIS A 158 8.82 0.02 8.07
C HIS A 158 9.35 -0.36 6.67
N ILE A 159 10.67 -0.55 6.59
CA ILE A 159 11.39 -1.16 5.46
C ILE A 159 12.16 -2.38 5.98
N GLY A 160 11.95 -3.55 5.39
CA GLY A 160 12.24 -4.82 6.07
C GLY A 160 11.50 -4.89 7.42
N PHE A 161 12.12 -5.42 8.47
CA PHE A 161 11.59 -5.31 9.85
C PHE A 161 12.18 -4.13 10.65
N ASN A 162 12.59 -3.04 9.99
CA ASN A 162 12.94 -1.80 10.68
C ASN A 162 11.65 -1.07 11.10
N GLU A 163 11.09 -1.49 12.24
CA GLU A 163 9.85 -0.98 12.84
C GLU A 163 9.98 0.47 13.34
N PRO A 164 8.85 1.17 13.59
CA PRO A 164 8.85 2.47 14.27
C PRO A 164 9.76 2.50 15.50
N GLY A 165 10.60 3.53 15.61
CA GLY A 165 11.64 3.65 16.63
C GLY A 165 13.01 3.12 16.20
N SER A 166 13.15 2.52 15.02
CA SER A 166 14.44 2.09 14.47
C SER A 166 15.37 3.26 14.19
N ALA A 167 16.65 3.11 14.53
CA ALA A 167 17.67 4.13 14.27
C ALA A 167 18.09 4.17 12.79
N PRO A 168 18.34 5.35 12.20
CA PRO A 168 18.72 5.50 10.80
C PRO A 168 20.11 4.94 10.48
N ASN A 169 21.01 4.87 11.47
CA ASN A 169 22.36 4.30 11.35
C ASN A 169 22.43 2.83 11.80
N SER A 170 21.29 2.15 11.94
CA SER A 170 21.24 0.76 12.40
C SER A 170 21.86 -0.20 11.38
N GLY A 171 22.58 -1.20 11.87
CA GLY A 171 23.03 -2.35 11.09
C GLY A 171 22.08 -3.55 11.23
N THR A 172 22.46 -4.67 10.62
CA THR A 172 21.75 -5.95 10.72
C THR A 172 21.63 -6.37 12.19
N ARG A 173 20.43 -6.74 12.64
CA ARG A 173 20.17 -7.06 14.05
C ARG A 173 18.91 -7.92 14.23
N LEU A 174 18.80 -8.51 15.42
CA LEU A 174 17.54 -9.07 15.91
C LEU A 174 16.60 -7.94 16.35
N VAL A 175 15.36 -7.96 15.89
CA VAL A 175 14.31 -7.00 16.26
C VAL A 175 13.09 -7.71 16.82
N THR A 176 12.33 -7.00 17.65
CA THR A 176 10.98 -7.40 18.06
C THR A 176 9.98 -6.79 17.08
N LEU A 177 9.06 -7.60 16.57
CA LEU A 177 8.08 -7.16 15.58
C LEU A 177 6.97 -6.32 16.21
N ASP A 178 6.54 -5.28 15.50
CA ASP A 178 5.43 -4.44 15.92
C ASP A 178 4.10 -5.20 15.89
N ASP A 179 3.17 -4.79 16.76
CA ASP A 179 1.87 -5.45 16.87
C ASP A 179 1.07 -5.38 15.57
N LEU A 180 1.15 -4.24 14.84
CA LEU A 180 0.48 -4.06 13.56
C LEU A 180 1.13 -4.92 12.47
N THR A 181 2.46 -5.05 12.45
CA THR A 181 3.17 -5.95 11.53
C THR A 181 2.72 -7.40 11.74
N ARG A 182 2.60 -7.84 12.99
CA ARG A 182 2.10 -9.19 13.30
C ARG A 182 0.62 -9.37 12.94
N ARG A 183 -0.21 -8.33 13.05
CA ARG A 183 -1.61 -8.37 12.57
C ARG A 183 -1.68 -8.48 11.06
N ASP A 184 -0.88 -7.71 10.32
CA ASP A 184 -0.85 -7.74 8.86
C ASP A 184 -0.36 -9.11 8.34
N ALA A 185 0.60 -9.73 9.01
CA ALA A 185 1.08 -11.09 8.69
C ALA A 185 0.15 -12.23 9.19
N SER A 186 -0.79 -11.95 10.10
CA SER A 186 -1.56 -12.99 10.79
C SER A 186 -2.31 -13.95 9.87
N ARG A 187 -2.79 -13.46 8.72
CA ARG A 187 -3.49 -14.27 7.72
C ARG A 187 -2.62 -15.41 7.19
N ASP A 188 -1.35 -15.14 6.92
CA ASP A 188 -0.42 -16.10 6.32
C ASP A 188 0.04 -17.17 7.33
N PHE A 189 -0.09 -16.88 8.62
CA PHE A 189 0.26 -17.76 9.74
C PHE A 189 -0.96 -18.46 10.37
N GLY A 190 -2.17 -18.27 9.84
CA GLY A 190 -3.39 -18.84 10.42
C GLY A 190 -3.75 -18.28 11.81
N GLY A 191 -3.32 -17.05 12.10
CA GLY A 191 -3.57 -16.35 13.35
C GLY A 191 -2.33 -15.60 13.87
N LYS A 192 -2.56 -14.45 14.52
CA LYS A 192 -1.50 -13.58 15.03
C LYS A 192 -0.61 -14.27 16.08
N GLN A 193 -1.18 -15.18 16.87
CA GLN A 193 -0.49 -15.98 17.87
C GLN A 193 0.59 -16.89 17.28
N ASN A 194 0.43 -17.27 16.01
CA ASN A 194 1.39 -18.11 15.29
C ASN A 194 2.50 -17.30 14.62
N VAL A 195 2.33 -15.98 14.51
CA VAL A 195 3.35 -15.09 13.94
C VAL A 195 4.50 -14.95 14.96
N PRO A 196 5.76 -15.24 14.57
CA PRO A 196 6.93 -15.02 15.40
C PRO A 196 6.97 -13.61 15.97
N THR A 197 7.53 -13.46 17.17
CA THR A 197 7.62 -12.16 17.84
C THR A 197 8.88 -11.40 17.49
N LYS A 198 9.86 -12.06 16.85
CA LYS A 198 11.14 -11.49 16.47
C LYS A 198 11.49 -11.84 15.04
N ALA A 199 12.43 -11.09 14.48
CA ALA A 199 13.05 -11.34 13.19
C ALA A 199 14.49 -10.83 13.18
N ILE A 200 15.32 -11.40 12.31
CA ILE A 200 16.62 -10.84 11.97
C ILE A 200 16.42 -9.97 10.73
N THR A 201 16.88 -8.72 10.76
CA THR A 201 16.68 -7.77 9.66
C THR A 201 17.94 -6.97 9.40
N MET A 202 18.20 -6.69 8.12
CA MET A 202 19.15 -5.70 7.64
C MET A 202 18.73 -4.33 8.15
N GLY A 203 19.70 -3.56 8.65
CA GLY A 203 19.45 -2.23 9.20
C GLY A 203 19.34 -1.14 8.14
N ILE A 204 18.77 0.00 8.53
CA ILE A 204 18.57 1.16 7.64
C ILE A 204 19.92 1.71 7.15
N GLY A 205 20.93 1.73 8.03
CA GLY A 205 22.26 2.21 7.69
C GLY A 205 22.96 1.32 6.66
N THR A 206 22.59 0.05 6.59
CA THR A 206 23.09 -0.90 5.58
C THR A 206 22.38 -0.71 4.25
N ILE A 207 21.05 -0.56 4.29
CA ILE A 207 20.22 -0.26 3.11
C ILE A 207 20.72 1.01 2.42
N PHE A 208 21.04 2.07 3.17
CA PHE A 208 21.55 3.34 2.61
C PHE A 208 22.86 3.25 1.85
N LYS A 209 23.67 2.23 2.12
CA LYS A 209 24.95 2.05 1.42
C LYS A 209 24.77 1.44 0.03
N ALA A 210 23.57 1.00 -0.33
CA ALA A 210 23.28 0.54 -1.68
C ALA A 210 23.48 1.68 -2.68
N ARG A 211 24.08 1.35 -3.84
CA ARG A 211 24.32 2.32 -4.93
C ARG A 211 23.02 2.80 -5.56
N GLU A 212 21.98 1.99 -5.47
CA GLU A 212 20.64 2.28 -5.94
C GLU A 212 19.61 1.61 -5.01
N ILE A 213 18.53 2.31 -4.69
CA ILE A 213 17.44 1.82 -3.87
C ILE A 213 16.12 2.07 -4.60
N ILE A 214 15.32 1.02 -4.77
CA ILE A 214 13.97 1.09 -5.35
C ILE A 214 12.97 0.66 -4.29
N LEU A 215 12.15 1.58 -3.80
CA LEU A 215 11.04 1.25 -2.90
C LEU A 215 9.75 1.13 -3.71
N MET A 216 9.08 -0.01 -3.59
CA MET A 216 7.85 -0.33 -4.31
C MET A 216 6.65 -0.33 -3.35
N ALA A 217 5.54 0.24 -3.80
CA ALA A 217 4.28 0.17 -3.05
C ALA A 217 3.07 0.20 -3.98
N TRP A 218 2.16 -0.75 -3.75
CA TRP A 218 0.97 -0.97 -4.56
C TRP A 218 -0.29 -0.75 -3.73
N ASN A 219 -1.39 -0.43 -4.39
CA ASN A 219 -2.75 -0.27 -3.88
C ASN A 219 -2.99 0.85 -2.85
N THR A 220 -4.26 1.22 -2.70
CA THR A 220 -4.71 2.34 -1.85
C THR A 220 -4.38 2.16 -0.37
N LYS A 221 -4.18 0.92 0.11
CA LYS A 221 -3.83 0.67 1.52
C LYS A 221 -2.45 1.24 1.87
N LYS A 222 -1.61 1.54 0.87
CA LYS A 222 -0.29 2.14 1.03
C LYS A 222 -0.28 3.66 0.82
N ALA A 223 -1.35 4.25 0.31
CA ALA A 223 -1.37 5.67 -0.09
C ALA A 223 -1.00 6.63 1.05
N SER A 224 -1.64 6.48 2.21
CA SER A 224 -1.41 7.37 3.35
C SER A 224 0.01 7.28 3.92
N ILE A 225 0.60 6.08 3.96
CA ILE A 225 1.97 5.90 4.45
C ILE A 225 3.01 6.35 3.43
N ILE A 226 2.72 6.19 2.13
CA ILE A 226 3.54 6.73 1.05
C ILE A 226 3.58 8.24 1.10
N LYS A 227 2.44 8.92 1.30
CA LYS A 227 2.41 10.37 1.50
C LYS A 227 3.31 10.80 2.66
N LYS A 228 3.23 10.11 3.80
CA LYS A 228 4.10 10.40 4.95
C LYS A 228 5.58 10.19 4.62
N ALA A 229 5.92 9.10 3.94
CA ALA A 229 7.31 8.77 3.60
C ALA A 229 7.93 9.75 2.59
N VAL A 230 7.14 10.22 1.61
CA VAL A 230 7.61 11.04 0.49
C VAL A 230 7.51 12.54 0.79
N GLU A 231 6.44 13.00 1.41
CA GLU A 231 6.15 14.43 1.60
C GLU A 231 6.34 14.88 3.06
N GLY A 232 6.29 13.94 4.02
CA GLY A 232 6.36 14.23 5.45
C GLY A 232 7.76 14.57 5.95
N GLU A 233 7.83 14.96 7.23
CA GLU A 233 9.10 15.14 7.94
C GLU A 233 9.77 13.82 8.27
N ILE A 234 11.10 13.84 8.34
CA ILE A 234 11.90 12.69 8.75
C ILE A 234 11.57 12.36 10.21
N SER A 235 11.12 11.13 10.45
CA SER A 235 10.71 10.66 11.78
C SER A 235 11.03 9.19 11.99
N SER A 236 11.42 8.84 13.22
CA SER A 236 11.55 7.44 13.65
C SER A 236 10.24 6.68 13.64
N ASP A 237 9.10 7.37 13.70
CA ASP A 237 7.77 6.75 13.67
C ASP A 237 7.43 6.18 12.28
N VAL A 238 8.07 6.71 11.24
CA VAL A 238 7.92 6.25 9.85
C VAL A 238 9.32 6.04 9.27
N PRO A 239 9.95 4.88 9.52
CA PRO A 239 11.35 4.62 9.15
C PRO A 239 11.67 4.82 7.66
N ALA A 240 10.70 4.61 6.76
CA ALA A 240 10.84 4.90 5.33
C ALA A 240 11.16 6.38 5.03
N THR A 241 10.79 7.32 5.92
CA THR A 241 11.16 8.75 5.77
C THR A 241 12.67 8.97 5.81
N TYR A 242 13.44 8.09 6.46
CA TYR A 242 14.89 8.22 6.44
C TYR A 242 15.47 8.11 5.02
N LEU A 243 14.78 7.43 4.09
CA LEU A 243 15.22 7.34 2.69
C LEU A 243 15.36 8.72 2.03
N GLN A 244 14.67 9.76 2.54
CA GLN A 244 14.85 11.15 2.12
C GLN A 244 16.30 11.66 2.28
N LEU A 245 17.12 11.00 3.09
CA LEU A 245 18.54 11.30 3.29
C LEU A 245 19.45 10.70 2.20
N SER A 246 18.94 9.83 1.34
CA SER A 246 19.71 9.17 0.29
C SER A 246 19.43 9.79 -1.07
N ASP A 247 20.50 10.10 -1.81
CA ASP A 247 20.41 10.65 -3.17
C ASP A 247 20.06 9.58 -4.22
N ASN A 248 20.19 8.29 -3.86
CA ASN A 248 20.08 7.16 -4.78
C ASN A 248 18.79 6.34 -4.58
N VAL A 249 17.70 6.99 -4.18
CA VAL A 249 16.41 6.35 -3.94
C VAL A 249 15.39 6.76 -5.01
N GLU A 250 14.58 5.80 -5.44
CA GLU A 250 13.36 6.03 -6.20
C GLU A 250 12.18 5.26 -5.59
N PHE A 251 11.03 5.92 -5.51
CA PHE A 251 9.77 5.30 -5.15
C PHE A 251 9.00 4.96 -6.42
N VAL A 252 8.66 3.68 -6.58
CA VAL A 252 7.88 3.16 -7.69
C VAL A 252 6.50 2.77 -7.19
N LEU A 253 5.48 3.46 -7.69
CA LEU A 253 4.09 3.34 -7.23
C LEU A 253 3.14 2.96 -8.36
N ASP A 254 2.02 2.34 -8.02
CA ASP A 254 0.84 2.36 -8.88
C ASP A 254 -0.01 3.61 -8.58
N GLN A 255 -1.01 3.89 -9.43
CA GLN A 255 -1.89 5.05 -9.25
C GLN A 255 -2.60 5.04 -7.89
N ASP A 256 -3.01 3.86 -7.42
CA ASP A 256 -3.73 3.70 -6.17
C ASP A 256 -2.84 4.00 -4.94
N ALA A 257 -1.57 3.57 -4.92
CA ALA A 257 -0.63 3.92 -3.86
C ALA A 257 -0.16 5.38 -3.93
N ALA A 258 -0.29 6.03 -5.08
CA ALA A 258 0.02 7.44 -5.25
C ALA A 258 -1.16 8.38 -4.91
N SER A 259 -2.36 7.84 -4.67
CA SER A 259 -3.61 8.62 -4.63
C SER A 259 -3.65 9.74 -3.59
N ASP A 260 -2.90 9.58 -2.49
CA ASP A 260 -2.88 10.54 -1.37
C ASP A 260 -1.80 11.63 -1.53
N LEU A 261 -0.83 11.43 -2.45
CA LEU A 261 0.20 12.43 -2.75
C LEU A 261 -0.46 13.72 -3.23
N THR A 262 0.13 14.86 -2.89
CA THR A 262 -0.45 16.18 -3.07
C THR A 262 -0.80 16.44 -4.55
N ARG A 263 0.05 16.02 -5.49
CA ARG A 263 -0.20 16.19 -6.93
C ARG A 263 -1.39 15.40 -7.51
N PHE A 264 -1.88 14.37 -6.81
CA PHE A 264 -3.05 13.58 -7.21
C PHE A 264 -4.27 13.90 -6.33
N ASN A 265 -4.05 14.09 -5.03
CA ASN A 265 -5.14 14.31 -4.09
C ASN A 265 -5.64 15.76 -4.11
N THR A 266 -4.70 16.71 -4.09
CA THR A 266 -4.99 18.15 -3.99
C THR A 266 -4.16 18.91 -5.03
N PRO A 267 -4.35 18.61 -6.34
CA PRO A 267 -3.47 19.11 -7.41
C PRO A 267 -3.41 20.64 -7.49
N TRP A 268 -4.47 21.34 -7.09
CA TRP A 268 -4.52 22.80 -7.04
C TRP A 268 -3.47 23.43 -6.11
N LEU A 269 -2.88 22.64 -5.20
CA LEU A 269 -1.77 23.10 -4.37
C LEU A 269 -0.43 23.10 -5.10
N VAL A 270 -0.31 22.55 -6.30
CA VAL A 270 0.99 22.38 -6.99
C VAL A 270 0.94 22.70 -8.48
N LYS A 271 -0.26 22.80 -9.07
CA LYS A 271 -0.43 23.10 -10.49
C LYS A 271 -1.82 23.62 -10.80
N ASP A 272 -1.93 24.26 -11.95
CA ASP A 272 -3.19 24.65 -12.56
C ASP A 272 -4.05 23.42 -12.87
N CYS A 273 -5.35 23.55 -12.65
CA CYS A 273 -6.29 22.45 -12.71
C CYS A 273 -7.37 22.68 -13.77
N VAL A 274 -7.77 21.60 -14.45
CA VAL A 274 -9.02 21.64 -15.21
C VAL A 274 -10.17 21.61 -14.21
N TRP A 275 -10.82 22.76 -14.01
CA TRP A 275 -11.93 22.92 -13.07
C TRP A 275 -13.25 22.38 -13.61
N ASP A 276 -13.35 21.05 -13.70
CA ASP A 276 -14.59 20.33 -13.94
C ASP A 276 -15.44 20.17 -12.66
N SER A 277 -16.70 19.76 -12.82
CA SER A 277 -17.63 19.64 -11.68
C SER A 277 -17.11 18.71 -10.56
N PRO A 278 -16.55 17.51 -10.86
CA PRO A 278 -15.90 16.68 -9.85
C PRO A 278 -14.72 17.36 -9.12
N MET A 279 -13.83 18.03 -9.85
CA MET A 279 -12.65 18.70 -9.27
C MET A 279 -13.06 19.84 -8.35
N ILE A 280 -14.01 20.69 -8.78
CA ILE A 280 -14.55 21.78 -7.97
C ILE A 280 -15.18 21.21 -6.69
N LYS A 281 -16.03 20.19 -6.81
CA LYS A 281 -16.67 19.55 -5.64
C LYS A 281 -15.62 19.01 -4.66
N LYS A 282 -14.59 18.32 -5.16
CA LYS A 282 -13.50 17.78 -4.34
C LYS A 282 -12.75 18.90 -3.60
N ALA A 283 -12.37 19.95 -4.32
CA ALA A 283 -11.62 21.08 -3.79
C ALA A 283 -12.39 21.82 -2.70
N VAL A 284 -13.66 22.17 -2.94
CA VAL A 284 -14.48 22.91 -1.97
C VAL A 284 -14.76 22.10 -0.71
N ILE A 285 -15.04 20.80 -0.84
CA ILE A 285 -15.21 19.91 0.33
C ILE A 285 -13.90 19.80 1.11
N TRP A 286 -12.77 19.67 0.41
CA TRP A 286 -11.46 19.65 1.06
C TRP A 286 -11.21 20.96 1.82
N LEU A 287 -11.50 22.12 1.22
CA LEU A 287 -11.27 23.42 1.85
C LEU A 287 -12.14 23.61 3.10
N ALA A 288 -13.41 23.25 3.01
CA ALA A 288 -14.34 23.27 4.13
C ALA A 288 -13.83 22.43 5.32
N ASN A 289 -13.38 21.19 5.05
CA ASN A 289 -12.83 20.31 6.08
C ASN A 289 -11.47 20.80 6.60
N HIS A 290 -10.62 21.35 5.73
CA HIS A 290 -9.29 21.83 6.09
C HIS A 290 -9.35 23.02 7.04
N LEU A 291 -10.32 23.92 6.82
CA LEU A 291 -10.53 25.12 7.64
C LEU A 291 -11.51 24.91 8.80
N ASP A 292 -12.11 23.73 8.91
CA ASP A 292 -13.23 23.46 9.82
C ASP A 292 -14.36 24.51 9.69
N LYS A 293 -14.73 24.82 8.45
CA LYS A 293 -15.74 25.82 8.09
C LYS A 293 -16.85 25.20 7.23
N PRO A 294 -18.14 25.51 7.49
CA PRO A 294 -19.23 25.14 6.59
C PRO A 294 -19.01 25.71 5.17
N ILE A 295 -19.36 24.94 4.13
CA ILE A 295 -19.17 25.33 2.71
C ILE A 295 -19.73 26.72 2.41
N LEU A 296 -20.94 27.03 2.90
CA LEU A 296 -21.59 28.32 2.67
C LEU A 296 -20.90 29.51 3.36
N LYS A 297 -19.94 29.27 4.25
CA LYS A 297 -19.17 30.30 4.97
C LYS A 297 -17.76 30.50 4.42
N LEU A 298 -17.35 29.76 3.38
CA LEU A 298 -16.05 29.94 2.74
C LEU A 298 -16.01 31.28 2.00
N THR A 299 -14.92 32.03 2.18
CA THR A 299 -14.72 33.35 1.56
C THR A 299 -13.77 33.29 0.36
N GLU A 300 -13.67 34.37 -0.42
CA GLU A 300 -12.65 34.45 -1.47
C GLU A 300 -11.23 34.38 -0.91
N GLU A 301 -11.00 34.95 0.28
CA GLU A 301 -9.71 34.84 0.98
C GLU A 301 -9.37 33.38 1.33
N ASP A 302 -10.36 32.58 1.74
CA ASP A 302 -10.17 31.15 2.02
C ASP A 302 -9.68 30.40 0.76
N TYR A 303 -10.25 30.68 -0.41
CA TYR A 303 -9.82 30.06 -1.67
C TYR A 303 -8.41 30.52 -2.07
N ASN A 304 -8.16 31.84 -2.03
CA ASN A 304 -6.90 32.43 -2.46
C ASN A 304 -5.71 31.96 -1.59
N ASN A 305 -5.90 31.88 -0.28
CA ASN A 305 -4.85 31.47 0.67
C ASN A 305 -4.57 29.96 0.66
N ASN A 306 -5.37 29.16 -0.07
CA ASN A 306 -5.26 27.70 -0.10
C ASN A 306 -5.07 27.14 -1.52
N GLY A 307 -4.44 27.92 -2.40
CA GLY A 307 -4.07 27.47 -3.76
C GLY A 307 -5.25 27.36 -4.73
N MET A 308 -6.39 27.99 -4.44
CA MET A 308 -7.58 27.96 -5.31
C MET A 308 -7.90 29.33 -5.93
N ALA A 309 -6.90 30.19 -6.05
CA ALA A 309 -7.07 31.51 -6.67
C ALA A 309 -7.51 31.41 -8.15
N GLU A 310 -7.02 30.42 -8.88
CA GLU A 310 -7.44 30.12 -10.25
C GLU A 310 -8.94 29.79 -10.31
N LEU A 311 -9.41 28.87 -9.47
CA LEU A 311 -10.83 28.52 -9.37
C LEU A 311 -11.70 29.74 -9.06
N ALA A 312 -11.30 30.55 -8.08
CA ALA A 312 -12.01 31.76 -7.70
C ALA A 312 -12.08 32.77 -8.86
N THR A 313 -11.05 32.84 -9.70
CA THR A 313 -10.98 33.75 -10.84
C THR A 313 -11.80 33.24 -12.03
N GLU A 314 -11.71 31.94 -12.36
CA GLU A 314 -12.33 31.36 -13.56
C GLU A 314 -13.82 31.05 -13.39
N LYS A 315 -14.22 30.56 -12.21
CA LYS A 315 -15.59 30.08 -11.93
C LYS A 315 -16.31 30.93 -10.89
N GLY A 316 -15.65 31.97 -10.39
CA GLY A 316 -16.24 32.88 -9.42
C GLY A 316 -17.48 33.61 -9.94
N PRO A 317 -18.23 34.29 -9.06
CA PRO A 317 -17.92 34.55 -7.65
C PRO A 317 -17.95 33.29 -6.76
N VAL A 318 -17.05 33.23 -5.75
CA VAL A 318 -16.95 32.08 -4.81
C VAL A 318 -18.28 31.76 -4.13
N TYR A 319 -19.10 32.78 -3.86
CA TYR A 319 -20.44 32.61 -3.32
C TYR A 319 -21.31 31.65 -4.15
N ASN A 320 -21.27 31.77 -5.48
CA ASN A 320 -22.04 30.92 -6.37
C ASN A 320 -21.49 29.48 -6.40
N ILE A 321 -20.16 29.34 -6.35
CA ILE A 321 -19.49 28.03 -6.25
C ILE A 321 -19.94 27.31 -4.97
N ASN A 322 -19.93 28.02 -3.83
CA ASN A 322 -20.35 27.46 -2.54
C ASN A 322 -21.80 26.99 -2.57
N ILE A 323 -22.71 27.76 -3.18
CA ILE A 323 -24.13 27.37 -3.33
C ILE A 323 -24.26 26.13 -4.22
N ASP A 324 -23.59 26.09 -5.36
CA ASP A 324 -23.64 24.94 -6.28
C ASP A 324 -23.16 23.66 -5.58
N ILE A 325 -22.01 23.70 -4.90
CA ILE A 325 -21.48 22.54 -4.19
C ILE A 325 -22.36 22.16 -2.99
N PHE A 326 -22.87 23.13 -2.24
CA PHE A 326 -23.80 22.87 -1.14
C PHE A 326 -25.06 22.15 -1.65
N ASN A 327 -25.69 22.65 -2.73
CA ASN A 327 -26.87 22.04 -3.33
C ASN A 327 -26.54 20.62 -3.80
N LYS A 328 -25.42 20.41 -4.50
CA LYS A 328 -24.98 19.07 -4.92
C LYS A 328 -24.83 18.08 -3.78
N ILE A 329 -24.42 18.50 -2.59
CA ILE A 329 -24.32 17.64 -1.40
C ILE A 329 -25.69 17.46 -0.75
N GLN A 330 -26.46 18.53 -0.59
CA GLN A 330 -27.81 18.48 -0.03
C GLN A 330 -28.72 17.56 -0.84
N HIS A 331 -28.59 17.58 -2.16
CA HIS A 331 -29.30 16.74 -3.11
C HIS A 331 -28.97 15.25 -2.97
N THR A 332 -27.80 14.87 -2.41
CA THR A 332 -27.53 13.43 -2.14
C THR A 332 -28.31 12.89 -0.95
N ILE A 333 -28.87 13.77 -0.12
CA ILE A 333 -29.65 13.38 1.07
C ILE A 333 -31.11 13.16 0.64
N THR A 334 -31.55 11.90 0.67
CA THR A 334 -32.92 11.53 0.31
C THR A 334 -33.52 10.54 1.30
N GLY A 335 -34.79 10.73 1.67
CA GLY A 335 -35.58 9.71 2.38
C GLY A 335 -36.18 8.65 1.45
N TRP A 336 -35.93 8.75 0.14
CA TRP A 336 -36.47 7.90 -0.91
C TRP A 336 -35.31 7.32 -1.74
N PRO A 337 -34.61 6.30 -1.21
CA PRO A 337 -33.40 5.76 -1.83
C PRO A 337 -33.64 5.08 -3.19
N GLY A 338 -34.84 4.57 -3.46
CA GLY A 338 -35.22 4.02 -4.76
C GLY A 338 -35.95 5.00 -5.68
N GLY A 339 -35.97 6.29 -5.33
CA GLY A 339 -36.77 7.32 -6.01
C GLY A 339 -38.14 7.52 -5.36
N LYS A 340 -38.68 8.74 -5.45
CA LYS A 340 -40.02 9.05 -4.95
C LYS A 340 -41.00 9.06 -6.14
N PRO A 341 -42.08 8.27 -6.11
CA PRO A 341 -43.11 8.31 -7.14
C PRO A 341 -43.74 9.71 -7.25
N ASP A 342 -44.11 10.10 -8.48
CA ASP A 342 -44.84 11.33 -8.79
C ASP A 342 -44.20 12.62 -8.24
N ALA A 343 -42.87 12.62 -8.09
CA ALA A 343 -42.10 13.77 -7.61
C ALA A 343 -41.02 14.16 -8.60
N ASP A 344 -40.66 15.44 -8.60
CA ASP A 344 -39.49 15.92 -9.35
C ASP A 344 -38.21 15.21 -8.85
N ASP A 345 -37.54 14.55 -9.80
CA ASP A 345 -36.31 13.78 -9.62
C ASP A 345 -35.10 14.45 -10.30
N SER A 346 -35.27 15.63 -10.90
CA SER A 346 -34.21 16.35 -11.63
C SER A 346 -32.96 16.65 -10.79
N GLN A 347 -33.12 16.70 -9.47
CA GLN A 347 -32.08 16.98 -8.48
C GLN A 347 -31.82 15.82 -7.52
N ARG A 348 -32.37 14.62 -7.78
CA ARG A 348 -32.22 13.46 -6.88
C ARG A 348 -31.10 12.54 -7.36
N PRO A 349 -30.48 11.78 -6.45
CA PRO A 349 -29.37 10.90 -6.81
C PRO A 349 -29.83 9.68 -7.61
N GLU A 350 -31.08 9.25 -7.43
CA GLU A 350 -31.68 8.11 -8.13
C GLU A 350 -32.80 8.56 -9.07
N ARG A 351 -32.80 7.98 -10.27
CA ARG A 351 -33.80 8.18 -11.32
C ARG A 351 -35.20 7.72 -10.90
N SER A 352 -36.26 8.40 -11.36
CA SER A 352 -37.65 7.97 -11.19
C SER A 352 -37.93 6.59 -11.79
N ASN A 353 -37.59 6.40 -13.07
CA ASN A 353 -37.99 5.20 -13.80
C ASN A 353 -36.94 4.07 -13.79
N PRO A 354 -37.34 2.80 -13.60
CA PRO A 354 -38.72 2.33 -13.29
C PRO A 354 -39.12 2.62 -11.84
N ASP A 355 -40.41 2.74 -11.54
CA ASP A 355 -40.93 3.04 -10.19
C ASP A 355 -40.56 1.98 -9.14
N LYS A 356 -40.46 0.71 -9.55
CA LYS A 356 -39.94 -0.38 -8.71
C LYS A 356 -38.59 -0.84 -9.24
N LYS A 357 -37.55 -0.67 -8.43
CA LYS A 357 -36.19 -1.08 -8.73
C LYS A 357 -35.92 -2.51 -8.29
N ARG A 358 -34.99 -3.15 -9.00
CA ARG A 358 -34.22 -4.27 -8.46
C ARG A 358 -32.92 -3.72 -7.87
N VAL A 359 -32.67 -4.02 -6.60
CA VAL A 359 -31.52 -3.51 -5.85
C VAL A 359 -30.70 -4.69 -5.36
N ILE A 360 -29.38 -4.60 -5.54
CA ILE A 360 -28.42 -5.52 -4.95
C ILE A 360 -27.59 -4.78 -3.92
N ILE A 361 -27.53 -5.32 -2.71
CA ILE A 361 -26.72 -4.82 -1.61
C ILE A 361 -25.53 -5.75 -1.45
N PHE A 362 -24.32 -5.21 -1.64
CA PHE A 362 -23.09 -5.95 -1.35
C PHE A 362 -22.71 -5.70 0.09
N SER A 363 -22.72 -6.77 0.90
CA SER A 363 -22.34 -6.68 2.30
C SER A 363 -21.11 -7.54 2.58
N PRO A 364 -20.04 -6.98 3.17
CA PRO A 364 -18.85 -7.75 3.52
C PRO A 364 -19.13 -8.78 4.62
N HIS A 365 -20.11 -8.55 5.49
CA HIS A 365 -20.57 -9.46 6.54
C HIS A 365 -22.10 -9.38 6.76
N PRO A 366 -22.79 -10.44 7.22
CA PRO A 366 -24.23 -10.41 7.54
C PRO A 366 -24.72 -9.39 8.58
N ASP A 367 -23.83 -8.80 9.36
CA ASP A 367 -24.21 -7.76 10.33
C ASP A 367 -24.06 -6.35 9.75
N ASP A 368 -23.20 -6.18 8.73
CA ASP A 368 -22.81 -4.86 8.22
C ASP A 368 -23.93 -4.19 7.39
N ASP A 369 -24.75 -4.97 6.68
CA ASP A 369 -25.92 -4.48 5.95
C ASP A 369 -27.00 -3.96 6.91
N VAL A 370 -27.18 -4.62 8.06
CA VAL A 370 -28.12 -4.18 9.09
C VAL A 370 -27.58 -2.97 9.85
N ILE A 371 -26.32 -3.00 10.31
CA ILE A 371 -25.74 -1.95 11.15
C ILE A 371 -25.46 -0.67 10.35
N SER A 372 -24.92 -0.79 9.13
CA SER A 372 -24.44 0.36 8.35
C SER A 372 -25.53 0.98 7.47
N MET A 373 -26.50 0.18 7.02
CA MET A 373 -27.50 0.62 6.05
C MET A 373 -28.93 0.12 6.34
N GLY A 374 -29.20 -0.41 7.54
CA GLY A 374 -30.50 -0.99 7.90
C GLY A 374 -31.68 -0.04 7.66
N GLY A 375 -31.52 1.25 7.94
CA GLY A 375 -32.57 2.25 7.66
C GLY A 375 -32.88 2.41 6.17
N THR A 376 -31.86 2.45 5.33
CA THR A 376 -32.00 2.50 3.86
C THR A 376 -32.58 1.19 3.33
N PHE A 377 -32.13 0.05 3.85
CA PHE A 377 -32.60 -1.28 3.48
C PHE A 377 -34.10 -1.42 3.78
N ILE A 378 -34.53 -1.15 5.02
CA ILE A 378 -35.95 -1.18 5.41
C ILE A 378 -36.76 -0.28 4.48
N ARG A 379 -36.28 0.93 4.19
CA ARG A 379 -36.99 1.85 3.30
C ARG A 379 -37.16 1.34 1.89
N LEU A 380 -36.14 0.68 1.33
CA LEU A 380 -36.24 0.09 -0.01
C LEU A 380 -37.31 -1.02 -0.05
N VAL A 381 -37.35 -1.86 0.99
CA VAL A 381 -38.34 -2.94 1.13
C VAL A 381 -39.76 -2.37 1.35
N ASP A 382 -39.92 -1.40 2.24
CA ASP A 382 -41.19 -0.71 2.51
C ASP A 382 -41.73 0.00 1.25
N GLN A 383 -40.83 0.49 0.40
CA GLN A 383 -41.15 1.09 -0.89
C GLN A 383 -41.49 0.03 -1.95
N GLY A 384 -41.44 -1.26 -1.64
CA GLY A 384 -41.80 -2.37 -2.53
C GLY A 384 -40.79 -2.63 -3.65
N HIS A 385 -39.52 -2.28 -3.44
CA HIS A 385 -38.44 -2.65 -4.36
C HIS A 385 -38.05 -4.12 -4.19
N ASP A 386 -37.50 -4.70 -5.26
CA ASP A 386 -36.98 -6.07 -5.29
C ASP A 386 -35.53 -6.06 -4.78
N VAL A 387 -35.33 -6.24 -3.47
CA VAL A 387 -34.05 -6.07 -2.79
C VAL A 387 -33.39 -7.41 -2.50
N HIS A 388 -32.15 -7.57 -2.95
CA HIS A 388 -31.32 -8.75 -2.73
C HIS A 388 -30.05 -8.35 -1.97
N VAL A 389 -29.58 -9.20 -1.07
CA VAL A 389 -28.29 -9.02 -0.40
C VAL A 389 -27.32 -10.10 -0.87
N ALA A 390 -26.13 -9.68 -1.28
CA ALA A 390 -25.02 -10.55 -1.64
C ALA A 390 -23.92 -10.41 -0.59
N TYR A 391 -23.81 -11.42 0.28
CA TYR A 391 -22.76 -11.47 1.29
C TYR A 391 -21.43 -11.88 0.66
N GLN A 392 -20.43 -11.01 0.77
CA GLN A 392 -19.09 -11.18 0.23
C GLN A 392 -18.17 -11.88 1.23
N THR A 393 -18.69 -12.85 1.97
CA THR A 393 -17.92 -13.60 2.95
C THR A 393 -17.18 -14.76 2.29
N SER A 394 -15.91 -14.97 2.65
CA SER A 394 -15.31 -16.30 2.51
C SER A 394 -15.85 -17.15 3.65
N GLY A 395 -16.79 -18.06 3.37
CA GLY A 395 -17.48 -18.87 4.39
C GLY A 395 -16.59 -19.62 5.39
N ASN A 396 -15.27 -19.69 5.18
CA ASN A 396 -14.26 -20.22 6.09
C ASN A 396 -14.02 -19.35 7.35
N THR A 397 -14.18 -18.03 7.27
CA THR A 397 -13.76 -17.10 8.35
C THR A 397 -14.91 -16.39 9.07
N ALA A 398 -16.12 -16.46 8.52
CA ALA A 398 -17.28 -15.74 9.04
C ALA A 398 -18.09 -16.53 10.07
N VAL A 399 -18.11 -17.87 9.95
CA VAL A 399 -18.74 -18.77 10.92
C VAL A 399 -17.72 -19.87 11.21
N TRP A 400 -17.23 -19.91 12.45
CA TRP A 400 -16.33 -20.96 12.89
C TRP A 400 -17.12 -22.27 13.01
N ASP A 401 -16.47 -23.41 12.74
CA ASP A 401 -17.10 -24.73 12.86
C ASP A 401 -17.76 -24.92 14.24
N ASP A 402 -17.14 -24.37 15.28
CA ASP A 402 -17.65 -24.40 16.66
C ASP A 402 -18.96 -23.61 16.83
N ASP A 403 -19.12 -22.46 16.16
CA ASP A 403 -20.36 -21.68 16.20
C ASP A 403 -21.47 -22.40 15.43
N ALA A 404 -21.16 -22.99 14.27
CA ALA A 404 -22.11 -23.81 13.52
C ALA A 404 -22.57 -25.03 14.34
N LEU A 405 -21.64 -25.74 14.99
CA LEU A 405 -21.92 -26.87 15.88
C LEU A 405 -22.83 -26.46 17.03
N ARG A 406 -22.55 -25.33 17.68
CA ARG A 406 -23.37 -24.82 18.79
C ARG A 406 -24.82 -24.57 18.38
N PHE A 407 -25.07 -23.97 17.21
CA PHE A 407 -26.44 -23.75 16.73
C PHE A 407 -27.14 -25.06 16.34
N VAL A 408 -26.42 -26.03 15.79
CA VAL A 408 -26.95 -27.37 15.49
C VAL A 408 -27.30 -28.12 16.78
N GLU A 409 -26.45 -28.06 17.81
CA GLU A 409 -26.73 -28.65 19.12
C GLU A 409 -27.97 -28.04 19.76
N PHE A 410 -28.06 -26.70 19.77
CA PHE A 410 -29.24 -25.99 20.26
C PHE A 410 -30.51 -26.42 19.52
N ALA A 411 -30.49 -26.47 18.19
CA ALA A 411 -31.65 -26.89 17.40
C ALA A 411 -32.05 -28.35 17.69
N ARG A 412 -31.06 -29.23 17.89
CA ARG A 412 -31.30 -30.64 18.23
C ARG A 412 -31.91 -30.80 19.62
N ASP A 413 -31.42 -30.05 20.60
CA ASP A 413 -31.96 -30.09 21.96
C ASP A 413 -33.36 -29.48 22.01
N PHE A 414 -33.58 -28.37 21.31
CA PHE A 414 -34.90 -27.75 21.16
C PHE A 414 -35.91 -28.67 20.45
N SER A 415 -35.46 -29.50 19.49
CA SER A 415 -36.35 -30.47 18.81
C SER A 415 -36.74 -31.69 19.66
N LYS A 416 -36.04 -31.92 20.79
CA LYS A 416 -36.30 -33.02 21.72
C LYS A 416 -37.16 -32.61 22.91
N SER A 417 -37.28 -31.30 23.16
CA SER A 417 -38.24 -30.68 24.09
C SER A 417 -39.56 -30.41 23.40
#